data_AF-A0A9Q3DU63-F1
#
_entry.id   AF-A0A9Q3DU63-F1
#
_cell.length_a   1.000
_cell.length_b   1.000
_cell.length_c   1.000
_cell.angle_alpha   90.00
_cell.angle_beta   90.00
_cell.angle_gamma   90.00
#
_symmetry.space_group_name_H-M   'P 1'
#
loop_
_entity.id
_entity.type
_entity.pdbx_description
1 polymer ?
#
loop_
_entity_poly.entity_id
_entity_poly.type
_entity_poly.pdbx_seq_one_letter_code
_entity_poly.pdbx_strand_id
1 'polypeptide(L)'
;MKTPLKIIIDIVTISKNLTKLFKLSIKSQLDPIHQAKFSNLNKKSRFIKSSFNHQNKKFSSWAIQFDSNPSKLNRLNHINHPSTSQNLNLDSNDNNINLTNSTDSSNQKNSINPPLRPSRVPSSQLARLLHYGGLAAGIGWGTVSEALRRTTIDTKSTHPIFLSEPNVKRLVDKLTKMRGAALKLGQFMSIQDAKILPPQIEQIFAQVQTTADYMPFSQAEDVLKNSFGTNWSQLFTDFVKIPLAAASIGQVHVATTYHNHKDPIKLAVKIQFPGVYQSILSDLSYLNILTRTTGILPPGLFLSRTLQVLGQELKDECDYKREASCANKMWEFLKSDSRFRVPKVFDHLSSQMVLTTEFMSGVSLKNAQSWSSSLRNKIGYDILELCFREILHFRLMQTDPNWSNFLWNESNQQIELIDFGATREYSQQFVEDYVRLLISGVNDNRTECIEASIKLGYLTGQESEEMLDSQFRTIRALSEPFRTTQQPYDFSQQTITDRVRAEIPTMVRLRLTPPPVETYSLNRKLSGMFLLCSRLGCQIDCKKLLEDLLRERKSGSWTSQTV
;
A
#
# COMPACT_ATOMS: atom_id res chain seq x y z
N MET A 1 16.05 -41.16 11.21
CA MET A 1 16.76 -40.02 10.57
C MET A 1 16.71 -40.22 9.06
N LYS A 2 16.06 -39.32 8.30
CA LYS A 2 16.04 -39.38 6.83
C LYS A 2 17.34 -38.77 6.30
N THR A 3 18.06 -39.47 5.43
CA THR A 3 19.36 -39.05 4.88
C THR A 3 19.25 -37.74 4.09
N PRO A 4 20.25 -36.83 4.17
CA PRO A 4 20.24 -35.51 3.52
C PRO A 4 20.06 -35.59 1.99
N LEU A 5 20.46 -36.70 1.36
CA LEU A 5 20.25 -36.96 -0.07
C LEU A 5 18.76 -37.01 -0.47
N LYS A 6 17.88 -37.50 0.42
CA LYS A 6 16.45 -37.60 0.17
C LYS A 6 15.76 -36.23 0.16
N ILE A 7 16.21 -35.32 1.02
CA ILE A 7 15.74 -33.93 1.09
C ILE A 7 16.15 -33.16 -0.18
N ILE A 8 17.38 -33.35 -0.66
CA ILE A 8 17.88 -32.72 -1.89
C ILE A 8 17.09 -33.23 -3.12
N ILE A 9 16.81 -34.53 -3.19
CA ILE A 9 16.00 -35.11 -4.27
C ILE A 9 14.56 -34.58 -4.24
N ASP A 10 13.95 -34.44 -3.06
CA ASP A 10 12.61 -33.88 -2.89
C ASP A 10 12.56 -32.39 -3.32
N ILE A 11 13.57 -31.58 -2.97
CA ILE A 11 13.68 -30.17 -3.38
C ILE A 11 13.86 -30.02 -4.90
N VAL A 12 14.72 -30.84 -5.51
CA VAL A 12 14.93 -30.83 -6.97
C VAL A 12 13.66 -31.28 -7.71
N THR A 13 12.91 -32.23 -7.15
CA THR A 13 11.64 -32.72 -7.72
C THR A 13 10.54 -31.66 -7.62
N ILE A 14 10.46 -30.94 -6.49
CA ILE A 14 9.57 -29.79 -6.30
C ILE A 14 9.90 -28.67 -7.31
N SER A 15 11.18 -28.35 -7.50
CA SER A 15 11.64 -27.33 -8.45
C SER A 15 11.29 -27.69 -9.92
N LYS A 16 11.46 -28.95 -10.32
CA LYS A 16 11.07 -29.44 -11.65
C LYS A 16 9.55 -29.37 -11.87
N ASN A 17 8.76 -29.73 -10.86
CA ASN A 17 7.30 -29.65 -10.93
C ASN A 17 6.79 -28.20 -10.96
N LEU A 18 7.40 -27.29 -10.21
CA LEU A 18 7.15 -25.85 -10.29
C LEU A 18 7.46 -25.29 -11.67
N THR A 19 8.60 -25.67 -12.25
CA THR A 19 8.97 -25.25 -13.62
C THR A 19 7.99 -25.77 -14.67
N LYS A 20 7.47 -27.00 -14.49
CA LYS A 20 6.45 -27.60 -15.35
C LYS A 20 5.09 -26.89 -15.22
N LEU A 21 4.67 -26.55 -14.00
CA LEU A 21 3.46 -25.75 -13.73
C LEU A 21 3.59 -24.32 -14.29
N PHE A 22 4.76 -23.72 -14.20
CA PHE A 22 5.04 -22.40 -14.78
C PHE A 22 4.98 -22.43 -16.31
N LYS A 23 5.56 -23.46 -16.96
CA LYS A 23 5.45 -23.68 -18.41
C LYS A 23 4.00 -23.93 -18.85
N LEU A 24 3.21 -24.66 -18.08
CA LEU A 24 1.78 -24.90 -18.35
C LEU A 24 0.95 -23.62 -18.20
N SER A 25 1.25 -22.80 -17.19
CA SER A 25 0.61 -21.49 -16.98
C SER A 25 0.92 -20.53 -18.14
N ILE A 26 2.18 -20.47 -18.57
CA ILE A 26 2.62 -19.70 -19.75
C ILE A 26 1.89 -20.19 -21.02
N LYS A 27 1.78 -21.51 -21.22
CA LYS A 27 1.09 -22.08 -22.39
C LYS A 27 -0.41 -21.77 -22.38
N SER A 28 -1.03 -21.69 -21.20
CA SER A 28 -2.45 -21.30 -21.05
C SER A 28 -2.74 -19.81 -21.26
N GLN A 29 -1.72 -18.95 -21.13
CA GLN A 29 -1.83 -17.50 -21.34
C GLN A 29 -1.53 -17.08 -22.78
N LEU A 30 -0.94 -17.96 -23.59
CA LEU A 30 -0.54 -17.69 -24.98
C LEU A 30 -1.54 -18.20 -26.04
N ASP A 31 -2.56 -19.00 -25.67
CA ASP A 31 -3.56 -19.55 -26.60
C ASP A 31 -4.95 -18.90 -26.39
N PRO A 32 -5.41 -18.00 -27.29
CA PRO A 32 -6.72 -17.35 -27.18
C PRO A 32 -7.91 -18.31 -27.31
N ILE A 33 -7.70 -19.49 -27.90
CA ILE A 33 -8.78 -20.41 -28.34
C ILE A 33 -9.32 -21.28 -27.18
N HIS A 34 -8.65 -21.33 -26.02
CA HIS A 34 -9.09 -22.16 -24.88
C HIS A 34 -9.83 -21.42 -23.75
N GLN A 35 -9.90 -20.08 -23.76
CA GLN A 35 -10.64 -19.31 -22.75
C GLN A 35 -12.16 -19.53 -22.82
N ALA A 36 -12.70 -19.97 -23.97
CA ALA A 36 -14.14 -20.25 -24.14
C ALA A 36 -14.59 -21.64 -23.64
N LYS A 37 -13.68 -22.56 -23.30
CA LYS A 37 -14.04 -23.92 -22.81
C LYS A 37 -14.05 -24.06 -21.29
N PHE A 38 -13.52 -23.08 -20.54
CA PHE A 38 -13.49 -23.12 -19.07
C PHE A 38 -14.77 -22.62 -18.39
N SER A 39 -15.68 -21.98 -19.12
CA SER A 39 -16.99 -21.54 -18.59
C SER A 39 -18.02 -22.68 -18.45
N ASN A 40 -17.79 -23.84 -19.10
CA ASN A 40 -18.73 -24.98 -19.07
C ASN A 40 -18.34 -26.14 -18.13
N LEU A 41 -17.24 -26.04 -17.39
CA LEU A 41 -16.83 -27.06 -16.40
C LEU A 41 -17.31 -26.78 -14.96
N ASN A 42 -17.86 -25.60 -14.68
CA ASN A 42 -18.40 -25.24 -13.37
C ASN A 42 -19.83 -25.77 -13.08
N LYS A 43 -20.41 -26.56 -13.99
CA LYS A 43 -21.71 -27.24 -13.77
C LYS A 43 -21.62 -28.73 -13.43
N LYS A 44 -20.42 -29.32 -13.29
CA LYS A 44 -20.24 -30.76 -12.99
C LYS A 44 -19.22 -31.09 -11.87
N SER A 45 -19.04 -30.23 -10.86
CA SER A 45 -18.10 -30.48 -9.74
C SER A 45 -18.75 -30.89 -8.41
N ARG A 46 -20.04 -31.26 -8.38
CA ARG A 46 -20.70 -31.83 -7.18
C ARG A 46 -20.54 -33.36 -6.99
N PHE A 47 -19.72 -34.05 -7.78
CA PHE A 47 -19.59 -35.52 -7.71
C PHE A 47 -18.17 -36.07 -7.47
N ILE A 48 -17.16 -35.23 -7.21
CA ILE A 48 -15.79 -35.70 -6.94
C ILE A 48 -15.35 -35.18 -5.57
N LYS A 49 -15.98 -35.71 -4.52
CA LYS A 49 -15.51 -35.54 -3.12
C LYS A 49 -15.53 -36.85 -2.32
N SER A 50 -15.73 -38.01 -2.95
CA SER A 50 -15.87 -39.30 -2.25
C SER A 50 -14.91 -40.44 -2.68
N SER A 51 -13.89 -40.22 -3.52
CA SER A 51 -13.07 -41.34 -4.04
C SER A 51 -11.56 -41.28 -3.80
N PHE A 52 -11.08 -40.47 -2.86
CA PHE A 52 -9.63 -40.36 -2.54
C PHE A 52 -9.18 -41.06 -1.26
N ASN A 53 -10.03 -41.92 -0.68
CA ASN A 53 -9.72 -42.68 0.54
C ASN A 53 -9.81 -44.20 0.34
N HIS A 54 -9.32 -44.74 -0.78
CA HIS A 54 -9.06 -46.18 -0.92
C HIS A 54 -8.25 -46.47 -2.20
N GLN A 55 -6.91 -46.42 -2.14
CA GLN A 55 -6.01 -47.14 -3.07
C GLN A 55 -4.53 -46.93 -2.68
N ASN A 56 -4.22 -47.28 -1.44
CA ASN A 56 -2.84 -47.46 -0.98
C ASN A 56 -2.65 -48.94 -0.67
N LYS A 57 -2.46 -49.76 -1.72
CA LYS A 57 -1.88 -51.12 -1.70
C LYS A 57 -2.03 -51.75 -3.10
N LYS A 58 -0.94 -52.37 -3.57
CA LYS A 58 -0.74 -53.03 -4.88
C LYS A 58 -0.42 -52.06 -6.02
N PHE A 59 0.86 -51.91 -6.33
CA PHE A 59 1.46 -52.47 -7.55
C PHE A 59 2.93 -52.04 -7.66
N SER A 60 3.74 -52.72 -6.85
CA SER A 60 5.12 -53.05 -7.18
C SER A 60 5.11 -54.14 -8.25
N SER A 61 5.35 -53.82 -9.52
CA SER A 61 5.86 -54.75 -10.55
C SER A 61 5.98 -54.07 -11.91
N TRP A 62 7.10 -53.39 -12.17
CA TRP A 62 7.78 -53.49 -13.47
C TRP A 62 9.12 -52.75 -13.40
N ALA A 63 10.19 -53.52 -13.34
CA ALA A 63 11.53 -53.10 -13.72
C ALA A 63 11.93 -53.92 -14.97
N ILE A 64 12.92 -53.40 -15.69
CA ILE A 64 13.66 -54.00 -16.82
C ILE A 64 13.09 -53.60 -18.20
N GLN A 65 13.76 -52.67 -18.89
CA GLN A 65 14.75 -52.98 -19.95
C GLN A 65 15.24 -51.68 -20.65
N PHE A 66 16.52 -51.35 -20.47
CA PHE A 66 17.51 -51.08 -21.53
C PHE A 66 18.69 -50.25 -20.98
N ASP A 67 19.85 -50.89 -21.07
CA ASP A 67 21.19 -50.39 -20.80
C ASP A 67 21.92 -50.26 -22.15
N SER A 68 22.82 -49.27 -22.29
CA SER A 68 24.12 -49.34 -22.98
C SER A 68 24.68 -47.96 -23.40
N ASN A 69 25.66 -47.52 -22.60
CA ASN A 69 26.97 -46.91 -22.90
C ASN A 69 27.21 -45.68 -23.83
N PRO A 70 28.27 -44.88 -23.52
CA PRO A 70 28.54 -43.54 -24.05
C PRO A 70 29.67 -43.50 -25.10
N SER A 71 29.80 -42.38 -25.84
CA SER A 71 31.12 -41.77 -26.14
C SER A 71 31.06 -40.53 -27.06
N LYS A 72 31.99 -39.59 -26.76
CA LYS A 72 32.71 -38.65 -27.64
C LYS A 72 31.94 -37.52 -28.36
N LEU A 73 32.29 -36.27 -28.03
CA LEU A 73 33.13 -35.42 -28.91
C LEU A 73 33.52 -34.09 -28.21
N ASN A 74 34.81 -33.95 -27.92
CA ASN A 74 35.53 -32.69 -27.83
C ASN A 74 36.16 -32.44 -29.21
N ARG A 75 36.08 -31.21 -29.76
CA ARG A 75 37.23 -30.50 -30.38
C ARG A 75 36.88 -29.15 -31.01
N LEU A 76 37.81 -28.20 -30.79
CA LEU A 76 38.28 -27.11 -31.66
C LEU A 76 37.35 -25.91 -31.88
N ASN A 77 37.79 -24.65 -31.96
CA ASN A 77 39.01 -23.93 -31.53
C ASN A 77 38.76 -22.44 -31.83
N HIS A 78 39.38 -21.57 -31.03
CA HIS A 78 39.93 -20.22 -31.30
C HIS A 78 39.24 -19.23 -32.26
N ILE A 79 39.14 -17.98 -31.79
CA ILE A 79 39.81 -16.79 -32.37
C ILE A 79 39.98 -15.73 -31.24
N ASN A 80 41.21 -15.19 -31.12
CA ASN A 80 41.63 -14.06 -30.28
C ASN A 80 41.50 -12.73 -31.06
N HIS A 81 41.29 -11.60 -30.36
CA HIS A 81 42.24 -10.45 -30.19
C HIS A 81 41.56 -9.16 -29.68
N PRO A 82 42.32 -8.14 -29.19
CA PRO A 82 42.05 -7.44 -27.92
C PRO A 82 41.90 -5.92 -28.07
N SER A 83 41.71 -5.19 -26.96
CA SER A 83 42.34 -3.86 -26.80
C SER A 83 42.14 -3.28 -25.40
N THR A 84 43.29 -2.93 -24.83
CA THR A 84 43.60 -2.16 -23.63
C THR A 84 43.28 -0.66 -23.79
N SER A 85 43.01 0.05 -22.71
CA SER A 85 43.47 1.44 -22.52
C SER A 85 43.46 1.84 -21.05
N GLN A 86 44.67 2.12 -20.54
CA GLN A 86 44.96 2.89 -19.33
C GLN A 86 45.06 4.39 -19.68
N ASN A 87 44.82 5.26 -18.70
CA ASN A 87 45.58 6.50 -18.38
C ASN A 87 44.85 7.19 -17.20
N LEU A 88 45.41 7.28 -15.99
CA LEU A 88 46.52 8.10 -15.46
C LEU A 88 46.13 9.54 -15.08
N ASN A 89 46.14 9.75 -13.76
CA ASN A 89 46.45 10.91 -12.89
C ASN A 89 46.54 12.32 -13.47
N LEU A 90 46.06 13.29 -12.67
CA LEU A 90 46.77 14.53 -12.35
C LEU A 90 46.44 14.97 -10.90
N ASP A 91 47.50 15.16 -10.11
CA ASP A 91 47.54 15.75 -8.77
C ASP A 91 47.41 17.28 -8.80
N SER A 92 46.94 17.88 -7.71
CA SER A 92 47.49 19.14 -7.19
C SER A 92 47.10 19.37 -5.72
N ASN A 93 48.12 19.70 -4.94
CA ASN A 93 48.24 19.80 -3.48
C ASN A 93 47.87 21.19 -2.91
N ASP A 94 47.78 21.20 -1.57
CA ASP A 94 48.11 22.27 -0.60
C ASP A 94 47.10 23.41 -0.28
N ASN A 95 46.55 23.40 0.95
CA ASN A 95 47.17 24.11 2.08
C ASN A 95 46.47 23.90 3.44
N ASN A 96 47.29 23.72 4.47
CA ASN A 96 46.98 23.60 5.90
C ASN A 96 46.55 24.94 6.55
N ILE A 97 45.81 24.88 7.66
CA ILE A 97 46.26 25.21 9.05
C ILE A 97 45.05 25.42 10.00
N ASN A 98 44.94 24.47 10.94
CA ASN A 98 44.56 24.51 12.37
C ASN A 98 43.61 25.58 12.96
N LEU A 99 42.61 25.09 13.71
CA LEU A 99 42.50 25.31 15.16
C LEU A 99 41.61 24.25 15.84
N THR A 100 42.17 23.67 16.89
CA THR A 100 41.71 22.53 17.69
C THR A 100 40.92 22.94 18.94
N ASN A 101 39.96 22.08 19.32
CA ASN A 101 39.46 21.79 20.68
C ASN A 101 38.55 22.85 21.35
N SER A 102 37.43 22.54 22.02
CA SER A 102 36.97 21.30 22.65
C SER A 102 35.47 21.37 23.05
N THR A 103 34.75 20.28 22.75
CA THR A 103 33.71 19.56 23.56
C THR A 103 32.70 20.35 24.41
N ASP A 104 31.41 20.30 24.05
CA ASP A 104 30.44 19.29 24.55
C ASP A 104 29.01 19.68 24.19
N SER A 105 28.32 18.86 23.38
CA SER A 105 26.85 18.66 23.43
C SER A 105 26.37 17.69 22.33
N SER A 106 25.92 16.52 22.78
CA SER A 106 24.83 15.70 22.23
C SER A 106 24.29 16.09 20.84
N ASN A 107 24.83 15.48 19.78
CA ASN A 107 24.29 15.62 18.43
C ASN A 107 23.20 14.58 18.16
N GLN A 108 21.96 15.05 18.22
CA GLN A 108 20.78 14.42 17.65
C GLN A 108 21.04 14.13 16.16
N LYS A 109 20.89 12.87 15.75
CA LYS A 109 20.87 12.49 14.34
C LYS A 109 19.63 13.09 13.68
N ASN A 110 19.81 14.25 13.04
CA ASN A 110 18.90 14.73 12.01
C ASN A 110 18.76 13.64 10.94
N SER A 111 17.57 13.06 10.81
CA SER A 111 17.21 12.12 9.76
C SER A 111 17.12 12.87 8.42
N ILE A 112 18.26 13.06 7.79
CA ILE A 112 18.35 13.51 6.39
C ILE A 112 17.77 12.37 5.54
N ASN A 113 16.61 12.59 4.92
CA ASN A 113 16.12 11.71 3.86
C ASN A 113 17.24 11.56 2.81
N PRO A 114 17.60 10.33 2.40
CA PRO A 114 18.62 10.15 1.37
C PRO A 114 18.23 10.92 0.10
N PRO A 115 19.19 11.49 -0.65
CA PRO A 115 18.89 12.24 -1.86
C PRO A 115 18.14 11.36 -2.85
N LEU A 116 17.06 11.89 -3.44
CA LEU A 116 16.27 11.24 -4.48
C LEU A 116 17.20 10.80 -5.63
N ARG A 117 17.14 9.54 -6.04
CA ARG A 117 17.97 9.01 -7.15
C ARG A 117 17.10 8.68 -8.36
N PRO A 118 17.59 8.91 -9.59
CA PRO A 118 16.87 8.52 -10.80
C PRO A 118 16.95 7.00 -10.99
N SER A 119 15.81 6.35 -11.19
CA SER A 119 15.74 4.92 -11.50
C SER A 119 14.59 4.62 -12.46
N ARG A 120 14.91 3.95 -13.57
CA ARG A 120 14.01 3.71 -14.71
C ARG A 120 12.87 2.78 -14.31
N VAL A 121 11.64 3.17 -14.64
CA VAL A 121 10.46 2.32 -14.41
C VAL A 121 10.23 1.42 -15.62
N PRO A 122 10.07 0.09 -15.43
CA PRO A 122 9.77 -0.81 -16.55
C PRO A 122 8.34 -0.55 -17.08
N SER A 123 8.22 -0.20 -18.36
CA SER A 123 6.94 0.14 -18.99
C SER A 123 6.21 -1.05 -19.61
N SER A 124 6.90 -2.11 -20.03
CA SER A 124 6.28 -3.26 -20.71
C SER A 124 5.99 -4.45 -19.79
N GLN A 125 4.98 -5.25 -20.13
CA GLN A 125 4.62 -6.47 -19.39
C GLN A 125 5.73 -7.53 -19.47
N LEU A 126 6.41 -7.66 -20.63
CA LEU A 126 7.52 -8.59 -20.81
C LEU A 126 8.77 -8.19 -20.01
N ALA A 127 9.11 -6.89 -19.98
CA ALA A 127 10.21 -6.39 -19.16
C ALA A 127 9.94 -6.64 -17.68
N ARG A 128 8.69 -6.47 -17.24
CA ARG A 128 8.25 -6.80 -15.89
C ARG A 128 8.31 -8.31 -15.61
N LEU A 129 7.82 -9.16 -16.52
CA LEU A 129 7.91 -10.62 -16.40
C LEU A 129 9.36 -11.11 -16.26
N LEU A 130 10.28 -10.64 -17.11
CA LEU A 130 11.70 -11.01 -17.02
C LEU A 130 12.34 -10.50 -15.73
N HIS A 131 11.96 -9.29 -15.32
CA HIS A 131 12.46 -8.68 -14.09
C HIS A 131 11.96 -9.40 -12.81
N TYR A 132 10.74 -9.94 -12.82
CA TYR A 132 10.09 -10.58 -11.66
C TYR A 132 10.18 -12.12 -11.68
N GLY A 133 10.22 -12.77 -12.84
CA GLY A 133 10.45 -14.22 -12.96
C GLY A 133 11.78 -14.66 -12.35
N GLY A 134 12.78 -13.78 -12.37
CA GLY A 134 14.06 -13.98 -11.68
C GLY A 134 13.99 -13.95 -10.15
N LEU A 135 12.91 -13.45 -9.54
CA LEU A 135 12.77 -13.36 -8.07
C LEU A 135 12.45 -14.73 -7.46
N ALA A 136 11.49 -15.47 -8.02
CA ALA A 136 11.17 -16.82 -7.56
C ALA A 136 12.37 -17.77 -7.74
N ALA A 137 13.07 -17.65 -8.87
CA ALA A 137 14.31 -18.39 -9.13
C ALA A 137 15.44 -17.98 -8.17
N GLY A 138 15.62 -16.68 -7.91
CA GLY A 138 16.66 -16.14 -7.04
C GLY A 138 16.46 -16.45 -5.55
N ILE A 139 15.22 -16.38 -5.05
CA ILE A 139 14.88 -16.82 -3.69
C ILE A 139 15.04 -18.34 -3.56
N GLY A 140 14.58 -19.10 -4.57
CA GLY A 140 14.77 -20.55 -4.60
C GLY A 140 16.24 -20.95 -4.56
N TRP A 141 17.08 -20.33 -5.39
CA TRP A 141 18.53 -20.55 -5.40
C TRP A 141 19.19 -20.11 -4.09
N GLY A 142 18.83 -18.95 -3.56
CA GLY A 142 19.35 -18.42 -2.31
C GLY A 142 19.01 -19.30 -1.11
N THR A 143 17.82 -19.89 -1.10
CA THR A 143 17.38 -20.83 -0.06
C THR A 143 18.18 -22.14 -0.12
N VAL A 144 18.46 -22.66 -1.33
CA VAL A 144 19.32 -23.84 -1.51
C VAL A 144 20.77 -23.56 -1.09
N SER A 145 21.33 -22.40 -1.48
CA SER A 145 22.70 -22.04 -1.08
C SER A 145 22.83 -21.82 0.42
N GLU A 146 21.82 -21.22 1.06
CA GLU A 146 21.81 -21.02 2.51
C GLU A 146 21.64 -22.35 3.26
N ALA A 147 20.81 -23.27 2.75
CA ALA A 147 20.70 -24.62 3.29
C ALA A 147 22.05 -25.37 3.23
N LEU A 148 22.76 -25.30 2.10
CA LEU A 148 24.10 -25.88 1.94
C LEU A 148 25.12 -25.22 2.89
N ARG A 149 25.09 -23.89 3.03
CA ARG A 149 25.99 -23.16 3.95
C ARG A 149 25.75 -23.50 5.42
N ARG A 150 24.49 -23.64 5.85
CA ARG A 150 24.15 -24.05 7.22
C ARG A 150 24.51 -25.51 7.51
N THR A 151 24.64 -26.36 6.48
CA THR A 151 25.16 -27.72 6.65
C THR A 151 26.69 -27.79 6.76
N THR A 152 27.42 -26.77 6.27
CA THR A 152 28.89 -26.74 6.29
C THR A 152 29.46 -25.86 7.41
N ILE A 153 28.66 -24.95 7.98
CA ILE A 153 29.05 -24.05 9.07
C ILE A 153 28.04 -24.22 10.21
N ASP A 154 28.51 -24.61 11.40
CA ASP A 154 27.70 -24.82 12.61
C ASP A 154 27.17 -23.48 13.17
N THR A 155 26.26 -22.88 12.41
CA THR A 155 25.64 -21.59 12.70
C THR A 155 24.20 -21.83 13.11
N LYS A 156 23.94 -21.74 14.43
CA LYS A 156 22.60 -21.68 15.02
C LYS A 156 21.92 -20.35 14.65
N SER A 157 21.50 -20.20 13.40
CA SER A 157 20.66 -19.08 12.98
C SER A 157 19.18 -19.43 13.15
N THR A 158 18.48 -18.62 13.93
CA THR A 158 17.06 -18.78 14.31
C THR A 158 16.09 -18.32 13.22
N HIS A 159 16.57 -17.74 12.12
CA HIS A 159 15.71 -17.26 11.03
C HIS A 159 15.40 -18.35 9.99
N PRO A 160 14.16 -18.42 9.45
CA PRO A 160 13.82 -19.30 8.35
C PRO A 160 14.79 -19.12 7.17
N ILE A 161 15.21 -20.22 6.52
CA ILE A 161 16.23 -20.24 5.44
C ILE A 161 15.85 -19.31 4.26
N PHE A 162 14.56 -19.09 4.04
CA PHE A 162 14.06 -18.18 3.00
C PHE A 162 14.18 -16.68 3.36
N LEU A 163 14.33 -16.32 4.64
CA LEU A 163 14.55 -14.95 5.15
C LEU A 163 16.01 -14.67 5.48
N SER A 164 16.96 -15.36 4.83
CA SER A 164 18.38 -15.01 4.95
C SER A 164 18.60 -13.57 4.48
N GLU A 165 19.60 -12.90 5.07
CA GLU A 165 19.95 -11.50 4.77
C GLU A 165 20.12 -11.24 3.24
N PRO A 166 20.73 -12.13 2.44
CA PRO A 166 20.80 -11.95 0.99
C PRO A 166 19.45 -12.07 0.28
N ASN A 167 18.54 -12.92 0.76
CA ASN A 167 17.20 -13.07 0.19
C ASN A 167 16.30 -11.88 0.54
N VAL A 168 16.43 -11.37 1.77
CA VAL A 168 15.78 -10.13 2.21
C VAL A 168 16.22 -8.96 1.33
N LYS A 169 17.53 -8.78 1.11
CA LYS A 169 18.05 -7.72 0.23
C LYS A 169 17.51 -7.83 -1.20
N ARG A 170 17.49 -9.04 -1.78
CA ARG A 170 16.91 -9.27 -3.12
C ARG A 170 15.41 -8.99 -3.16
N LEU A 171 14.68 -9.32 -2.10
CA LEU A 171 13.25 -9.03 -1.98
C LEU A 171 13.02 -7.51 -1.93
N VAL A 172 13.77 -6.77 -1.11
CA VAL A 172 13.74 -5.29 -1.05
C VAL A 172 14.02 -4.70 -2.43
N ASP A 173 15.15 -5.05 -3.05
CA ASP A 173 15.57 -4.49 -4.35
C ASP A 173 14.51 -4.70 -5.45
N LYS A 174 13.77 -5.81 -5.39
CA LYS A 174 12.72 -6.12 -6.36
C LYS A 174 11.39 -5.45 -6.01
N LEU A 175 11.00 -5.38 -4.74
CA LEU A 175 9.80 -4.67 -4.29
C LEU A 175 9.92 -3.15 -4.52
N THR A 176 11.08 -2.56 -4.29
CA THR A 176 11.35 -1.13 -4.60
C THR A 176 11.18 -0.83 -6.09
N LYS A 177 11.44 -1.81 -6.97
CA LYS A 177 11.22 -1.70 -8.42
C LYS A 177 9.78 -2.05 -8.85
N MET A 178 8.97 -2.69 -8.00
CA MET A 178 7.53 -2.96 -8.18
C MET A 178 6.67 -1.79 -7.69
N ARG A 179 7.09 -0.55 -8.01
CA ARG A 179 6.42 0.70 -7.60
C ARG A 179 4.90 0.63 -7.79
N GLY A 180 4.14 1.40 -7.01
CA GLY A 180 2.69 1.29 -6.99
C GLY A 180 2.23 0.11 -6.14
N ALA A 181 2.19 -1.10 -6.70
CA ALA A 181 1.57 -2.25 -6.04
C ALA A 181 2.27 -2.66 -4.74
N ALA A 182 3.61 -2.72 -4.73
CA ALA A 182 4.37 -3.07 -3.52
C ALA A 182 4.30 -1.97 -2.45
N LEU A 183 4.35 -0.71 -2.88
CA LEU A 183 4.28 0.44 -1.98
C LEU A 183 2.88 0.57 -1.35
N LYS A 184 1.82 0.40 -2.14
CA LYS A 184 0.43 0.40 -1.66
C LYS A 184 0.13 -0.81 -0.79
N LEU A 185 0.67 -1.99 -1.12
CA LEU A 185 0.59 -3.15 -0.22
C LEU A 185 1.29 -2.84 1.11
N GLY A 186 2.49 -2.26 1.08
CA GLY A 186 3.19 -1.81 2.27
C GLY A 186 2.36 -0.85 3.09
N GLN A 187 1.80 0.21 2.49
CA GLN A 187 0.91 1.15 3.17
C GLN A 187 -0.31 0.46 3.78
N PHE A 188 -0.99 -0.41 3.01
CA PHE A 188 -2.14 -1.17 3.48
C PHE A 188 -1.80 -2.02 4.70
N MET A 189 -0.60 -2.60 4.74
CA MET A 189 -0.13 -3.43 5.85
C MET A 189 0.46 -2.62 7.01
N SER A 190 1.06 -1.45 6.76
CA SER A 190 1.68 -0.57 7.77
C SER A 190 0.68 0.31 8.52
N ILE A 191 -0.43 0.70 7.90
CA ILE A 191 -1.48 1.51 8.56
C ILE A 191 -2.16 0.73 9.68
N GLN A 192 -2.17 -0.60 9.57
CA GLN A 192 -2.38 -1.46 10.71
C GLN A 192 -1.06 -1.45 11.47
N ASP A 193 -0.95 -0.62 12.49
CA ASP A 193 0.23 -0.45 13.37
C ASP A 193 0.49 -1.73 14.19
N ALA A 194 0.47 -2.87 13.52
CA ALA A 194 0.22 -4.18 14.03
C ALA A 194 1.37 -5.04 13.52
N LYS A 195 2.10 -5.59 14.48
CA LYS A 195 3.11 -6.64 14.33
C LYS A 195 2.51 -7.95 13.79
N ILE A 196 1.65 -7.87 12.78
CA ILE A 196 1.10 -9.00 12.00
C ILE A 196 2.21 -9.52 11.07
N LEU A 197 3.06 -8.60 10.58
CA LEU A 197 4.24 -8.92 9.83
C LEU A 197 5.41 -9.24 10.78
N PRO A 198 6.26 -10.22 10.44
CA PRO A 198 7.56 -10.36 11.09
C PRO A 198 8.34 -9.03 11.03
N PRO A 199 9.06 -8.62 12.09
CA PRO A 199 9.78 -7.34 12.12
C PRO A 199 10.71 -7.12 10.93
N GLN A 200 11.27 -8.20 10.38
CA GLN A 200 12.12 -8.16 9.19
C GLN A 200 11.35 -7.67 7.96
N ILE A 201 10.09 -8.09 7.79
CA ILE A 201 9.25 -7.70 6.65
C ILE A 201 8.73 -6.27 6.81
N GLU A 202 8.43 -5.87 8.04
CA GLU A 202 8.07 -4.50 8.37
C GLU A 202 9.21 -3.52 7.99
N GLN A 203 10.45 -3.85 8.35
CA GLN A 203 11.63 -3.09 7.94
C GLN A 203 11.79 -3.01 6.42
N ILE A 204 11.50 -4.09 5.69
CA ILE A 204 11.54 -4.10 4.21
C ILE A 204 10.51 -3.13 3.64
N PHE A 205 9.26 -3.18 4.09
CA PHE A 205 8.22 -2.27 3.60
C PHE A 205 8.49 -0.82 3.99
N ALA A 206 9.00 -0.57 5.19
CA ALA A 206 9.46 0.76 5.60
C ALA A 206 10.57 1.28 4.67
N GLN A 207 11.56 0.43 4.33
CA GLN A 207 12.62 0.79 3.40
C GLN A 207 12.10 1.05 1.98
N VAL A 208 11.15 0.25 1.49
CA VAL A 208 10.49 0.48 0.18
C VAL A 208 9.74 1.81 0.16
N GLN A 209 9.15 2.23 1.28
CA GLN A 209 8.49 3.53 1.43
C GLN A 209 9.47 4.71 1.42
N THR A 210 10.66 4.56 2.05
CA THR A 210 11.64 5.64 2.18
C THR A 210 12.60 5.76 1.00
N THR A 211 12.78 4.69 0.22
CA THR A 211 13.76 4.62 -0.90
C THR A 211 13.09 4.84 -2.25
N ALA A 212 12.00 5.61 -2.30
CA ALA A 212 11.27 5.85 -3.54
C ALA A 212 12.10 6.75 -4.48
N ASP A 213 12.96 6.12 -5.28
CA ASP A 213 13.64 6.73 -6.43
C ASP A 213 12.62 7.32 -7.41
N TYR A 214 12.98 8.42 -8.07
CA TYR A 214 12.11 9.05 -9.05
C TYR A 214 12.36 8.53 -10.46
N MET A 215 11.35 8.66 -11.33
CA MET A 215 11.45 8.33 -12.74
C MET A 215 12.25 9.43 -13.47
N PRO A 216 13.22 9.07 -14.32
CA PRO A 216 13.96 10.02 -15.13
C PRO A 216 13.03 10.94 -15.93
N PHE A 217 13.41 12.20 -16.08
CA PHE A 217 12.58 13.21 -16.74
C PHE A 217 12.20 12.83 -18.17
N SER A 218 13.06 12.11 -18.91
CA SER A 218 12.72 11.64 -20.27
C SER A 218 11.45 10.77 -20.30
N GLN A 219 11.26 9.87 -19.33
CA GLN A 219 10.03 9.08 -19.26
C GLN A 219 8.83 9.92 -18.80
N ALA A 220 9.04 10.95 -17.96
CA ALA A 220 7.98 11.90 -17.59
C ALA A 220 7.56 12.75 -18.80
N GLU A 221 8.53 13.19 -19.60
CA GLU A 221 8.34 13.94 -20.82
C GLU A 221 7.55 13.12 -21.86
N ASP A 222 7.82 11.82 -22.00
CA ASP A 222 7.02 10.94 -22.86
C ASP A 222 5.54 10.90 -22.43
N VAL A 223 5.26 10.85 -21.12
CA VAL A 223 3.89 10.90 -20.59
C VAL A 223 3.23 12.26 -20.86
N LEU A 224 3.98 13.36 -20.72
CA LEU A 224 3.49 14.71 -21.04
C LEU A 224 3.21 14.85 -22.54
N LYS A 225 4.09 14.37 -23.41
CA LYS A 225 3.91 14.36 -24.87
C LYS A 225 2.69 13.56 -25.29
N ASN A 226 2.46 12.41 -24.69
CA ASN A 226 1.28 11.60 -24.96
C ASN A 226 -0.01 12.23 -24.42
N SER A 227 0.08 13.03 -23.36
CA SER A 227 -1.09 13.69 -22.74
C SER A 227 -1.50 14.99 -23.44
N PHE A 228 -0.51 15.79 -23.87
CA PHE A 228 -0.73 17.16 -24.34
C PHE A 228 -0.12 17.46 -25.71
N GLY A 229 0.55 16.50 -26.35
CA GLY A 229 1.24 16.67 -27.62
C GLY A 229 2.70 17.10 -27.47
N THR A 230 3.42 17.18 -28.60
CA THR A 230 4.87 17.48 -28.62
C THR A 230 5.21 18.86 -28.05
N ASN A 231 4.27 19.80 -28.09
CA ASN A 231 4.43 21.18 -27.65
C ASN A 231 3.94 21.41 -26.21
N TRP A 232 3.82 20.35 -25.40
CA TRP A 232 3.35 20.44 -24.00
C TRP A 232 4.07 21.51 -23.18
N SER A 233 5.35 21.77 -23.45
CA SER A 233 6.15 22.74 -22.72
C SER A 233 5.62 24.17 -22.88
N GLN A 234 4.92 24.48 -23.97
CA GLN A 234 4.30 25.80 -24.21
C GLN A 234 3.10 26.06 -23.28
N LEU A 235 2.58 25.03 -22.62
CA LEU A 235 1.50 25.15 -21.63
C LEU A 235 1.99 25.71 -20.28
N PHE A 236 3.30 25.72 -20.08
CA PHE A 236 3.95 26.15 -18.85
C PHE A 236 4.99 27.24 -19.15
N THR A 237 5.08 28.23 -18.26
CA THR A 237 6.13 29.24 -18.30
C THR A 237 7.45 28.68 -17.79
N ASP A 238 7.39 27.86 -16.73
CA ASP A 238 8.53 27.15 -16.16
C ASP A 238 8.09 25.75 -15.70
N PHE A 239 9.00 24.78 -15.80
CA PHE A 239 8.76 23.41 -15.40
C PHE A 239 10.01 22.78 -14.79
N VAL A 240 9.95 22.47 -13.50
CA VAL A 240 11.07 21.89 -12.76
C VAL A 240 11.20 20.40 -13.07
N LYS A 241 12.27 20.04 -13.78
CA LYS A 241 12.53 18.66 -14.26
C LYS A 241 12.81 17.66 -13.14
N ILE A 242 13.33 18.11 -12.00
CA ILE A 242 13.52 17.28 -10.81
C ILE A 242 12.21 17.30 -10.03
N PRO A 243 11.58 16.14 -9.76
CA PRO A 243 10.32 16.10 -9.04
C PRO A 243 10.51 16.55 -7.59
N LEU A 244 9.49 17.23 -7.06
CA LEU A 244 9.40 17.61 -5.66
C LEU A 244 9.22 16.38 -4.75
N ALA A 245 8.42 15.42 -5.21
CA ALA A 245 8.08 14.23 -4.44
C ALA A 245 7.79 13.03 -5.36
N ALA A 246 8.08 11.83 -4.86
CA ALA A 246 7.58 10.57 -5.42
C ALA A 246 6.24 10.21 -4.75
N ALA A 247 5.25 9.81 -5.56
CA ALA A 247 3.95 9.32 -5.12
C ALA A 247 3.85 7.79 -5.28
N SER A 248 2.74 7.19 -4.86
CA SER A 248 2.52 5.73 -4.93
C SER A 248 2.78 5.17 -6.33
N ILE A 249 2.16 5.79 -7.34
CA ILE A 249 2.12 5.35 -8.74
C ILE A 249 2.66 6.39 -9.73
N GLY A 250 3.31 7.44 -9.24
CA GLY A 250 3.75 8.58 -10.06
C GLY A 250 4.72 9.49 -9.32
N GLN A 251 4.91 10.71 -9.82
CA GLN A 251 5.74 11.74 -9.19
C GLN A 251 5.17 13.14 -9.44
N VAL A 252 5.48 14.08 -8.56
CA VAL A 252 4.96 15.44 -8.60
C VAL A 252 6.08 16.41 -8.97
N HIS A 253 5.85 17.21 -10.00
CA HIS A 253 6.71 18.29 -10.44
C HIS A 253 6.11 19.64 -10.06
N VAL A 254 6.99 20.63 -9.87
CA VAL A 254 6.57 22.03 -9.74
C VAL A 254 6.61 22.65 -11.12
N ALA A 255 5.56 23.40 -11.47
CA ALA A 255 5.51 24.17 -12.69
C ALA A 255 4.90 25.55 -12.41
N THR A 256 5.02 26.45 -13.38
CA THR A 256 4.36 27.76 -13.34
C THR A 256 3.62 27.97 -14.66
N THR A 257 2.42 28.53 -14.60
CA THR A 257 1.67 28.93 -15.81
C THR A 257 1.11 30.35 -15.66
N TYR A 258 0.77 30.98 -16.76
CA TYR A 258 -0.05 32.19 -16.77
C TYR A 258 -1.48 31.79 -17.07
N HIS A 259 -2.38 31.98 -16.11
CA HIS A 259 -3.80 31.76 -16.33
C HIS A 259 -4.50 33.11 -16.57
N ASN A 260 -5.20 33.26 -17.70
CA ASN A 260 -5.95 34.46 -18.07
C ASN A 260 -5.16 35.79 -18.04
N HIS A 261 -3.88 35.78 -18.43
CA HIS A 261 -2.99 36.96 -18.45
C HIS A 261 -2.85 37.72 -17.12
N LYS A 262 -3.13 37.05 -15.99
CA LYS A 262 -2.81 37.54 -14.64
C LYS A 262 -1.60 36.78 -14.09
N ASP A 263 -1.10 37.26 -12.96
CA ASP A 263 0.11 36.84 -12.25
C ASP A 263 0.45 35.35 -12.37
N PRO A 264 1.75 35.00 -12.39
CA PRO A 264 2.18 33.61 -12.54
C PRO A 264 1.61 32.75 -11.40
N ILE A 265 0.96 31.64 -11.78
CA ILE A 265 0.40 30.68 -10.84
C ILE A 265 1.32 29.49 -10.73
N LYS A 266 1.72 29.16 -9.50
CA LYS A 266 2.51 27.97 -9.18
C LYS A 266 1.61 26.74 -9.14
N LEU A 267 2.06 25.65 -9.75
CA LEU A 267 1.32 24.42 -9.96
C LEU A 267 2.05 23.21 -9.39
N ALA A 268 1.29 22.22 -8.96
CA ALA A 268 1.75 20.86 -8.73
C ALA A 268 1.26 19.97 -9.88
N VAL A 269 2.20 19.39 -10.64
CA VAL A 269 1.93 18.53 -11.80
C VAL A 269 2.29 17.09 -11.45
N LYS A 270 1.26 16.29 -11.14
CA LYS A 270 1.38 14.87 -10.80
C LYS A 270 1.35 14.02 -12.07
N ILE A 271 2.44 13.33 -12.35
CA ILE A 271 2.65 12.52 -13.56
C ILE A 271 2.72 11.04 -13.17
N GLN A 272 1.85 10.23 -13.77
CA GLN A 272 1.81 8.79 -13.53
C GLN A 272 3.02 8.08 -14.15
N PHE A 273 3.51 7.02 -13.50
CA PHE A 273 4.53 6.14 -14.09
C PHE A 273 3.94 5.35 -15.28
N PRO A 274 4.69 5.24 -16.40
CA PRO A 274 4.19 4.62 -17.61
C PRO A 274 3.92 3.13 -17.40
N GLY A 275 2.73 2.70 -17.83
CA GLY A 275 2.35 1.29 -17.81
C GLY A 275 1.92 0.75 -16.45
N VAL A 276 1.82 1.57 -15.38
CA VAL A 276 1.42 1.07 -14.06
C VAL A 276 0.01 0.48 -14.08
N TYR A 277 -0.96 1.19 -14.68
CA TYR A 277 -2.34 0.72 -14.75
C TYR A 277 -2.45 -0.71 -15.33
N GLN A 278 -1.74 -0.98 -16.43
CA GLN A 278 -1.77 -2.27 -17.12
C GLN A 278 -1.06 -3.40 -16.36
N SER A 279 -0.19 -3.09 -15.39
CA SER A 279 0.54 -4.10 -14.62
C SER A 279 -0.02 -4.41 -13.26
N ILE A 280 -0.96 -3.61 -12.73
CA ILE A 280 -1.51 -3.80 -11.39
C ILE A 280 -1.89 -5.27 -11.15
N LEU A 281 -2.62 -5.89 -12.08
CA LEU A 281 -3.04 -7.29 -11.96
C LEU A 281 -1.87 -8.27 -11.97
N SER A 282 -0.89 -8.09 -12.88
CA SER A 282 0.29 -8.95 -12.92
C SER A 282 1.14 -8.79 -11.67
N ASP A 283 1.34 -7.57 -11.20
CA ASP A 283 2.18 -7.25 -10.05
C ASP A 283 1.57 -7.84 -8.76
N LEU A 284 0.25 -7.71 -8.59
CA LEU A 284 -0.48 -8.36 -7.49
C LEU A 284 -0.47 -9.89 -7.58
N SER A 285 -0.50 -10.45 -8.80
CA SER A 285 -0.39 -11.90 -8.98
C SER A 285 0.97 -12.44 -8.51
N TYR A 286 2.06 -11.69 -8.76
CA TYR A 286 3.39 -12.05 -8.27
C TYR A 286 3.49 -11.94 -6.75
N LEU A 287 2.91 -10.89 -6.16
CA LEU A 287 2.82 -10.76 -4.71
C LEU A 287 2.04 -11.91 -4.07
N ASN A 288 0.96 -12.38 -4.70
CA ASN A 288 0.21 -13.56 -4.23
C ASN A 288 1.07 -14.84 -4.25
N ILE A 289 1.88 -15.05 -5.30
CA ILE A 289 2.76 -16.22 -5.40
C ILE A 289 3.85 -16.14 -4.33
N LEU A 290 4.47 -14.98 -4.14
CA LEU A 290 5.52 -14.78 -3.14
C LEU A 290 5.00 -15.03 -1.73
N THR A 291 3.87 -14.45 -1.38
CA THR A 291 3.26 -14.60 -0.04
C THR A 291 2.88 -16.04 0.28
N ARG A 292 2.32 -16.78 -0.68
CA ARG A 292 2.00 -18.22 -0.52
C ARG A 292 3.23 -19.11 -0.41
N THR A 293 4.28 -18.82 -1.17
CA THR A 293 5.48 -19.67 -1.23
C THR A 293 6.40 -19.46 -0.03
N THR A 294 6.42 -18.24 0.52
CA THR A 294 7.25 -17.88 1.68
C THR A 294 6.58 -18.17 3.02
N GLY A 295 5.25 -18.32 3.06
CA GLY A 295 4.53 -18.53 4.33
C GLY A 295 4.61 -17.32 5.27
N ILE A 296 4.95 -16.14 4.76
CA ILE A 296 5.12 -14.89 5.53
C ILE A 296 3.78 -14.40 6.11
N LEU A 297 2.66 -14.73 5.47
CA LEU A 297 1.34 -14.30 5.90
C LEU A 297 0.59 -15.43 6.61
N PRO A 298 -0.14 -15.14 7.71
CA PRO A 298 -0.98 -16.12 8.38
C PRO A 298 -1.99 -16.79 7.44
N PRO A 299 -2.14 -18.13 7.48
CA PRO A 299 -3.21 -18.82 6.78
C PRO A 299 -4.58 -18.33 7.30
N GLY A 300 -5.52 -18.02 6.40
CA GLY A 300 -6.87 -17.57 6.76
C GLY A 300 -7.12 -16.06 6.60
N LEU A 301 -6.08 -15.24 6.41
CA LEU A 301 -6.30 -13.93 5.80
C LEU A 301 -6.94 -14.18 4.44
N PHE A 302 -8.07 -13.54 4.13
CA PHE A 302 -8.73 -13.58 2.82
C PHE A 302 -7.85 -12.87 1.76
N LEU A 303 -6.60 -13.29 1.62
CA LEU A 303 -5.53 -12.65 0.86
C LEU A 303 -5.95 -12.43 -0.58
N SER A 304 -6.60 -13.41 -1.20
CA SER A 304 -7.14 -13.27 -2.55
C SER A 304 -8.14 -12.12 -2.66
N ARG A 305 -9.00 -11.92 -1.65
CA ARG A 305 -9.96 -10.81 -1.61
C ARG A 305 -9.26 -9.49 -1.28
N THR A 306 -8.33 -9.48 -0.34
CA THR A 306 -7.51 -8.31 -0.01
C THR A 306 -6.75 -7.81 -1.24
N LEU A 307 -6.12 -8.71 -2.00
CA LEU A 307 -5.42 -8.36 -3.23
C LEU A 307 -6.38 -7.87 -4.31
N GLN A 308 -7.60 -8.40 -4.37
CA GLN A 308 -8.63 -7.89 -5.29
C GLN A 308 -9.04 -6.45 -4.93
N VAL A 309 -9.26 -6.17 -3.64
CA VAL A 309 -9.59 -4.82 -3.15
C VAL A 309 -8.44 -3.85 -3.39
N LEU A 310 -7.21 -4.25 -3.06
CA LEU A 310 -6.00 -3.47 -3.32
C LEU A 310 -5.81 -3.18 -4.81
N GLY A 311 -6.08 -4.17 -5.67
CA GLY A 311 -6.02 -3.99 -7.12
C GLY A 311 -7.05 -3.03 -7.65
N GLN A 312 -8.24 -2.99 -7.06
CA GLN A 312 -9.23 -1.98 -7.41
C GLN A 312 -8.81 -0.59 -6.92
N GLU A 313 -8.32 -0.46 -5.68
CA GLU A 313 -7.81 0.81 -5.15
C GLU A 313 -6.67 1.38 -6.01
N LEU A 314 -5.72 0.54 -6.44
CA LEU A 314 -4.63 0.97 -7.32
C LEU A 314 -5.13 1.43 -8.69
N LYS A 315 -6.20 0.82 -9.22
CA LYS A 315 -6.81 1.25 -10.48
C LYS A 315 -7.52 2.59 -10.31
N ASP A 316 -8.25 2.75 -9.20
CA ASP A 316 -8.94 3.99 -8.86
C ASP A 316 -7.93 5.14 -8.70
N GLU A 317 -6.75 4.89 -8.11
CA GLU A 317 -5.65 5.86 -8.02
C GLU A 317 -5.01 6.19 -9.37
N CYS A 318 -5.04 5.25 -10.32
CA CYS A 318 -4.51 5.48 -11.67
C CYS A 318 -5.43 6.34 -12.55
N ASP A 319 -6.67 6.59 -12.11
CA ASP A 319 -7.61 7.43 -12.83
C ASP A 319 -7.56 8.88 -12.29
N TYR A 320 -6.68 9.69 -12.89
CA TYR A 320 -6.51 11.08 -12.49
C TYR A 320 -7.70 11.98 -12.84
N LYS A 321 -8.56 11.59 -13.79
CA LYS A 321 -9.81 12.31 -14.05
C LYS A 321 -10.81 12.10 -12.91
N ARG A 322 -10.87 10.88 -12.40
CA ARG A 322 -11.66 10.56 -11.21
C ARG A 322 -11.15 11.32 -9.99
N GLU A 323 -9.83 11.35 -9.77
CA GLU A 323 -9.23 12.12 -8.68
C GLU A 323 -9.55 13.62 -8.78
N ALA A 324 -9.42 14.22 -9.96
CA ALA A 324 -9.82 15.61 -10.23
C ALA A 324 -11.29 15.86 -9.88
N SER A 325 -12.19 14.96 -10.31
CA SER A 325 -13.62 15.05 -9.99
C SER A 325 -13.88 15.01 -8.48
N CYS A 326 -13.20 14.10 -7.76
CA CYS A 326 -13.30 14.01 -6.30
C CYS A 326 -12.76 15.27 -5.61
N ALA A 327 -11.64 15.82 -6.07
CA ALA A 327 -11.07 17.07 -5.56
C ALA A 327 -12.05 18.24 -5.73
N ASN A 328 -12.66 18.38 -6.91
CA ASN A 328 -13.67 19.42 -7.17
C ASN A 328 -14.91 19.26 -6.27
N LYS A 329 -15.42 18.03 -6.08
CA LYS A 329 -16.53 17.78 -5.14
C LYS A 329 -16.16 18.15 -3.71
N MET A 330 -14.95 17.79 -3.26
CA MET A 330 -14.49 18.15 -1.92
C MET A 330 -14.31 19.66 -1.76
N TRP A 331 -13.81 20.33 -2.79
CA TRP A 331 -13.73 21.79 -2.82
C TRP A 331 -15.11 22.42 -2.63
N GLU A 332 -16.14 21.94 -3.32
CA GLU A 332 -17.51 22.44 -3.14
C GLU A 332 -18.04 22.24 -1.71
N PHE A 333 -17.73 21.11 -1.06
CA PHE A 333 -18.13 20.87 0.33
C PHE A 333 -17.38 21.75 1.35
N LEU A 334 -16.14 22.13 1.03
CA LEU A 334 -15.26 22.84 1.98
C LEU A 334 -15.06 24.32 1.65
N LYS A 335 -15.57 24.84 0.53
CA LYS A 335 -15.36 26.24 0.11
C LYS A 335 -15.79 27.29 1.14
N SER A 336 -16.78 26.96 1.96
CA SER A 336 -17.31 27.84 3.02
C SER A 336 -16.62 27.63 4.37
N ASP A 337 -15.80 26.59 4.52
CA ASP A 337 -15.07 26.28 5.76
C ASP A 337 -13.68 26.92 5.72
N SER A 338 -13.50 28.01 6.47
CA SER A 338 -12.24 28.76 6.47
C SER A 338 -11.04 27.98 7.00
N ARG A 339 -11.25 26.81 7.64
CA ARG A 339 -10.17 25.98 8.18
C ARG A 339 -9.49 25.13 7.12
N PHE A 340 -10.16 24.81 6.01
CA PHE A 340 -9.66 23.89 5.01
C PHE A 340 -9.43 24.57 3.67
N ARG A 341 -8.47 24.04 2.90
CA ARG A 341 -8.24 24.43 1.52
C ARG A 341 -8.02 23.21 0.65
N VAL A 342 -8.74 23.16 -0.46
CA VAL A 342 -8.57 22.15 -1.51
C VAL A 342 -7.97 22.85 -2.74
N PRO A 343 -6.90 22.33 -3.34
CA PRO A 343 -6.27 22.96 -4.49
C PRO A 343 -7.19 22.96 -5.69
N LYS A 344 -7.23 24.08 -6.40
CA LYS A 344 -7.95 24.19 -7.66
C LYS A 344 -7.35 23.24 -8.68
N VAL A 345 -8.19 22.46 -9.36
CA VAL A 345 -7.78 21.61 -10.48
C VAL A 345 -7.74 22.45 -11.77
N PHE A 346 -6.69 22.24 -12.57
CA PHE A 346 -6.54 22.86 -13.89
C PHE A 346 -6.88 21.82 -14.96
N ASP A 347 -8.15 21.74 -15.34
CA ASP A 347 -8.66 20.71 -16.24
C ASP A 347 -7.96 20.73 -17.61
N HIS A 348 -7.66 21.91 -18.15
CA HIS A 348 -6.94 22.07 -19.42
C HIS A 348 -5.47 21.65 -19.35
N LEU A 349 -4.91 21.51 -18.14
CA LEU A 349 -3.57 20.97 -17.88
C LEU A 349 -3.64 19.58 -17.24
N SER A 350 -4.77 18.89 -17.35
CA SER A 350 -4.98 17.57 -16.78
C SER A 350 -5.43 16.57 -17.86
N SER A 351 -5.06 15.31 -17.67
CA SER A 351 -5.32 14.19 -18.56
C SER A 351 -5.61 12.93 -17.74
N GLN A 352 -5.71 11.77 -18.39
CA GLN A 352 -5.83 10.50 -17.66
C GLN A 352 -4.55 10.13 -16.89
N MET A 353 -3.37 10.62 -17.32
CA MET A 353 -2.07 10.27 -16.73
C MET A 353 -1.34 11.46 -16.10
N VAL A 354 -1.89 12.67 -16.23
CA VAL A 354 -1.34 13.89 -15.63
C VAL A 354 -2.45 14.63 -14.88
N LEU A 355 -2.22 14.97 -13.62
CA LEU A 355 -3.13 15.79 -12.82
C LEU A 355 -2.41 17.07 -12.44
N THR A 356 -2.98 18.22 -12.79
CA THR A 356 -2.41 19.52 -12.46
C THR A 356 -3.31 20.28 -11.51
N THR A 357 -2.76 20.67 -10.35
CA THR A 357 -3.48 21.42 -9.33
C THR A 357 -2.71 22.68 -8.92
N GLU A 358 -3.39 23.59 -8.23
CA GLU A 358 -2.72 24.68 -7.51
C GLU A 358 -1.65 24.12 -6.57
N PHE A 359 -0.49 24.77 -6.53
CA PHE A 359 0.57 24.41 -5.61
C PHE A 359 0.23 24.84 -4.17
N MET A 360 0.29 23.89 -3.24
CA MET A 360 0.06 24.11 -1.82
C MET A 360 1.39 24.23 -1.07
N SER A 361 1.55 25.28 -0.27
CA SER A 361 2.82 25.67 0.35
C SER A 361 2.93 25.31 1.84
N GLY A 362 1.91 24.66 2.41
CA GLY A 362 1.91 24.26 3.80
C GLY A 362 2.98 23.23 4.15
N VAL A 363 3.23 23.10 5.46
CA VAL A 363 4.16 22.12 6.03
C VAL A 363 3.41 20.84 6.38
N SER A 364 3.94 19.70 5.96
CA SER A 364 3.33 18.39 6.22
C SER A 364 3.15 18.10 7.72
N LEU A 365 1.98 17.54 8.08
CA LEU A 365 1.68 17.10 9.45
C LEU A 365 2.62 16.01 9.99
N LYS A 366 3.40 15.35 9.14
CA LYS A 366 4.46 14.43 9.61
C LYS A 366 5.46 15.13 10.55
N ASN A 367 5.67 16.43 10.34
CA ASN A 367 6.57 17.27 11.13
C ASN A 367 5.86 17.98 12.30
N ALA A 368 4.58 17.72 12.55
CA ALA A 368 3.78 18.45 13.51
C ALA A 368 4.22 18.27 14.98
N GLN A 369 5.09 17.30 15.29
CA GLN A 369 5.56 17.03 16.65
C GLN A 369 6.31 18.22 17.28
N SER A 370 6.96 19.06 16.47
CA SER A 370 7.66 20.25 16.96
C SER A 370 6.74 21.45 17.21
N TRP A 371 5.46 21.35 16.85
CA TRP A 371 4.51 22.45 17.00
C TRP A 371 3.93 22.53 18.41
N SER A 372 3.38 23.70 18.75
CA SER A 372 2.75 23.94 20.05
C SER A 372 1.60 22.96 20.29
N SER A 373 1.42 22.53 21.55
CA SER A 373 0.32 21.62 21.91
C SER A 373 -1.07 22.19 21.55
N SER A 374 -1.25 23.51 21.65
CA SER A 374 -2.49 24.17 21.23
C SER A 374 -2.75 23.99 19.73
N LEU A 375 -1.74 24.20 18.88
CA LEU A 375 -1.88 24.02 17.43
C LEU A 375 -2.11 22.56 17.07
N ARG A 376 -1.37 21.63 17.68
CA ARG A 376 -1.57 20.19 17.48
C ARG A 376 -2.99 19.76 17.83
N ASN A 377 -3.51 20.25 18.96
CA ASN A 377 -4.88 19.92 19.38
C ASN A 377 -5.93 20.49 18.43
N LYS A 378 -5.76 21.75 17.98
CA LYS A 378 -6.64 22.37 16.98
C LYS A 378 -6.68 21.55 15.68
N ILE A 379 -5.51 21.25 15.12
CA ILE A 379 -5.41 20.49 13.86
C ILE A 379 -6.01 19.09 14.01
N GLY A 380 -5.73 18.41 15.13
CA GLY A 380 -6.30 17.09 15.40
C GLY A 380 -7.83 17.12 15.52
N TYR A 381 -8.38 18.13 16.20
CA TYR A 381 -9.82 18.36 16.28
C TYR A 381 -10.42 18.57 14.88
N ASP A 382 -9.88 19.53 14.11
CA ASP A 382 -10.38 19.90 12.79
C ASP A 382 -10.38 18.68 11.84
N ILE A 383 -9.29 17.89 11.82
CA ILE A 383 -9.19 16.70 10.96
C ILE A 383 -10.13 15.59 11.40
N LEU A 384 -10.30 15.39 12.71
CA LEU A 384 -11.22 14.38 13.24
C LEU A 384 -12.68 14.75 12.90
N GLU A 385 -13.05 16.01 13.07
CA GLU A 385 -14.36 16.53 12.65
C GLU A 385 -14.56 16.36 11.14
N LEU A 386 -13.58 16.75 10.31
CA LEU A 386 -13.64 16.57 8.87
C LEU A 386 -13.87 15.09 8.50
N CYS A 387 -13.14 14.17 9.13
CA CYS A 387 -13.30 12.73 8.91
C CYS A 387 -14.74 12.25 9.16
N PHE A 388 -15.40 12.77 10.20
CA PHE A 388 -16.81 12.45 10.46
C PHE A 388 -17.76 13.16 9.49
N ARG A 389 -17.50 14.41 9.10
CA ARG A 389 -18.30 15.12 8.08
C ARG A 389 -18.25 14.43 6.72
N GLU A 390 -17.07 13.95 6.32
CA GLU A 390 -16.84 13.17 5.10
C GLU A 390 -17.79 11.97 4.98
N ILE A 391 -18.03 11.25 6.07
CA ILE A 391 -18.93 10.08 6.08
C ILE A 391 -20.38 10.43 6.42
N LEU A 392 -20.63 11.28 7.42
CA LEU A 392 -21.97 11.55 7.95
C LEU A 392 -22.77 12.53 7.10
N HIS A 393 -22.09 13.50 6.48
CA HIS A 393 -22.71 14.59 5.73
C HIS A 393 -22.44 14.43 4.24
N PHE A 394 -21.18 14.44 3.83
CA PHE A 394 -20.81 14.46 2.41
C PHE A 394 -21.06 13.11 1.73
N ARG A 395 -20.95 12.02 2.49
CA ARG A 395 -20.89 10.64 1.99
C ARG A 395 -19.80 10.46 0.93
N LEU A 396 -18.78 11.30 0.99
CA LEU A 396 -17.61 11.35 0.13
C LEU A 396 -16.40 11.47 1.05
N MET A 397 -15.63 10.40 1.17
CA MET A 397 -14.54 10.31 2.15
C MET A 397 -13.22 10.02 1.47
N GLN A 398 -12.21 10.82 1.78
CA GLN A 398 -10.83 10.49 1.48
C GLN A 398 -10.38 9.35 2.41
N THR A 399 -10.07 8.18 1.87
CA THR A 399 -9.85 6.96 2.67
C THR A 399 -8.38 6.58 2.91
N ASP A 400 -7.44 7.39 2.41
CA ASP A 400 -6.01 7.19 2.65
C ASP A 400 -5.58 7.99 3.88
N PRO A 401 -5.24 7.35 5.01
CA PRO A 401 -4.87 8.06 6.22
C PRO A 401 -3.45 8.63 6.19
N ASN A 402 -2.76 8.67 5.05
CA ASN A 402 -1.42 9.22 4.98
C ASN A 402 -1.37 10.71 5.36
N TRP A 403 -0.86 10.99 6.56
CA TRP A 403 -0.77 12.35 7.10
C TRP A 403 0.16 13.27 6.29
N SER A 404 0.98 12.76 5.37
CA SER A 404 1.74 13.64 4.47
C SER A 404 0.87 14.44 3.50
N ASN A 405 -0.37 13.98 3.30
CA ASN A 405 -1.32 14.60 2.37
C ASN A 405 -2.14 15.73 3.03
N PHE A 406 -1.87 16.01 4.30
CA PHE A 406 -2.40 17.15 5.03
C PHE A 406 -1.25 18.10 5.30
N LEU A 407 -1.40 19.35 4.88
CA LEU A 407 -0.39 20.38 5.08
C LEU A 407 -0.98 21.50 5.94
N TRP A 408 -0.22 21.95 6.93
CA TRP A 408 -0.57 23.15 7.70
C TRP A 408 0.08 24.36 7.06
N ASN A 409 -0.73 25.32 6.61
CA ASN A 409 -0.23 26.58 6.08
C ASN A 409 -0.34 27.68 7.15
N GLU A 410 0.82 28.09 7.65
CA GLU A 410 0.93 29.09 8.72
C GLU A 410 0.48 30.48 8.28
N SER A 411 0.64 30.83 7.00
CA SER A 411 0.32 32.18 6.50
C SER A 411 -1.18 32.48 6.49
N ASN A 412 -2.01 31.48 6.20
CA ASN A 412 -3.46 31.60 6.14
C ASN A 412 -4.18 30.83 7.27
N GLN A 413 -3.43 30.10 8.11
CA GLN A 413 -3.96 29.30 9.22
C GLN A 413 -4.94 28.20 8.77
N GLN A 414 -4.70 27.60 7.60
CA GLN A 414 -5.55 26.57 6.99
C GLN A 414 -4.84 25.21 6.89
N ILE A 415 -5.65 24.15 6.85
CA ILE A 415 -5.24 22.79 6.52
C ILE A 415 -5.49 22.56 5.02
N GLU A 416 -4.41 22.41 4.27
CA GLU A 416 -4.43 22.13 2.83
C GLU A 416 -4.48 20.61 2.58
N LEU A 417 -5.45 20.18 1.77
CA LEU A 417 -5.71 18.77 1.45
C LEU A 417 -5.28 18.49 0.01
N ILE A 418 -4.24 17.67 -0.20
CA ILE A 418 -3.56 17.59 -1.51
C ILE A 418 -3.72 16.27 -2.27
N ASP A 419 -4.40 15.26 -1.69
CA ASP A 419 -4.53 13.94 -2.32
C ASP A 419 -5.96 13.39 -2.18
N PHE A 420 -6.58 13.13 -3.33
CA PHE A 420 -7.94 12.61 -3.43
C PHE A 420 -8.01 11.28 -4.19
N GLY A 421 -6.87 10.63 -4.47
CA GLY A 421 -6.81 9.40 -5.27
C GLY A 421 -7.61 8.26 -4.64
N ALA A 422 -7.58 8.16 -3.30
CA ALA A 422 -8.30 7.16 -2.52
C ALA A 422 -9.65 7.67 -1.96
N THR A 423 -10.34 8.57 -2.66
CA THR A 423 -11.66 9.05 -2.25
C THR A 423 -12.75 8.03 -2.58
N ARG A 424 -13.75 7.81 -1.73
CA ARG A 424 -14.88 6.91 -1.99
C ARG A 424 -16.21 7.57 -1.66
N GLU A 425 -17.22 7.25 -2.47
CA GLU A 425 -18.61 7.57 -2.19
C GLU A 425 -19.27 6.44 -1.42
N TYR A 426 -20.15 6.80 -0.48
CA TYR A 426 -20.89 5.86 0.35
C TYR A 426 -22.40 6.03 0.11
N SER A 427 -23.11 4.92 -0.02
CA SER A 427 -24.56 4.96 -0.16
C SER A 427 -25.21 5.48 1.13
N GLN A 428 -26.37 6.13 0.99
CA GLN A 428 -27.13 6.58 2.16
C GLN A 428 -27.42 5.42 3.12
N GLN A 429 -27.86 4.28 2.58
CA GLN A 429 -28.19 3.09 3.35
C GLN A 429 -27.00 2.59 4.17
N PHE A 430 -25.82 2.50 3.55
CA PHE A 430 -24.60 2.06 4.25
C PHE A 430 -24.27 3.02 5.40
N VAL A 431 -24.33 4.33 5.16
CA VAL A 431 -24.03 5.32 6.20
C VAL A 431 -25.05 5.25 7.34
N GLU A 432 -26.34 5.11 7.05
CA GLU A 432 -27.36 4.95 8.09
C GLU A 432 -27.14 3.72 8.95
N ASP A 433 -26.82 2.58 8.34
CA ASP A 433 -26.56 1.34 9.06
C ASP A 433 -25.25 1.43 9.86
N TYR A 434 -24.24 2.11 9.32
CA TYR A 434 -22.99 2.40 10.02
C TYR A 434 -23.19 3.29 11.25
N VAL A 435 -24.03 4.33 11.15
CA VAL A 435 -24.38 5.18 12.30
C VAL A 435 -25.10 4.38 13.37
N ARG A 436 -26.05 3.49 13.00
CA ARG A 436 -26.71 2.61 13.97
C ARG A 436 -25.70 1.74 14.71
N LEU A 437 -24.73 1.17 13.99
CA LEU A 437 -23.67 0.38 14.60
C LEU A 437 -22.82 1.21 15.57
N LEU A 438 -22.39 2.41 15.17
CA LEU A 438 -21.63 3.30 16.04
C LEU A 438 -22.42 3.63 17.32
N ILE A 439 -23.69 4.01 17.18
CA ILE A 439 -24.56 4.39 18.30
C ILE A 439 -24.82 3.20 19.24
N SER A 440 -25.01 2.00 18.71
CA SER A 440 -25.14 0.80 19.55
C SER A 440 -23.89 0.56 20.41
N GLY A 441 -22.70 0.82 19.85
CA GLY A 441 -21.44 0.75 20.59
C GLY A 441 -21.29 1.87 21.63
N VAL A 442 -21.81 3.07 21.36
CA VAL A 442 -21.82 4.19 22.32
C VAL A 442 -22.74 3.89 23.50
N ASN A 443 -23.91 3.32 23.22
CA ASN A 443 -24.92 2.94 24.22
C ASN A 443 -24.57 1.65 24.97
N ASP A 444 -23.44 1.01 24.64
CA ASP A 444 -23.02 -0.29 25.18
C ASP A 444 -24.09 -1.40 25.02
N ASN A 445 -24.90 -1.33 23.95
CA ASN A 445 -26.00 -2.26 23.70
C ASN A 445 -25.55 -3.40 22.77
N ARG A 446 -25.28 -4.58 23.35
CA ARG A 446 -24.82 -5.76 22.61
C ARG A 446 -25.82 -6.21 21.55
N THR A 447 -27.11 -6.27 21.88
CA THR A 447 -28.14 -6.79 20.98
C THR A 447 -28.24 -5.94 19.72
N GLU A 448 -28.39 -4.61 19.89
CA GLU A 448 -28.44 -3.67 18.77
C GLU A 448 -27.14 -3.70 17.95
N CYS A 449 -25.99 -3.87 18.60
CA CYS A 449 -24.70 -3.96 17.91
C CYS A 449 -24.60 -5.19 17.00
N ILE A 450 -25.12 -6.34 17.45
CA ILE A 450 -25.13 -7.55 16.63
C ILE A 450 -26.11 -7.40 15.46
N GLU A 451 -27.32 -6.89 15.71
CA GLU A 451 -28.31 -6.65 14.65
C GLU A 451 -27.78 -5.68 13.58
N ALA A 452 -27.17 -4.56 14.00
CA ALA A 452 -26.56 -3.60 13.09
C ALA A 452 -25.37 -4.21 12.33
N SER A 453 -24.56 -5.06 12.99
CA SER A 453 -23.45 -5.76 12.36
C SER A 453 -23.92 -6.78 11.30
N ILE A 454 -25.04 -7.47 11.53
CA ILE A 454 -25.66 -8.35 10.54
C ILE A 454 -26.17 -7.54 9.36
N LYS A 455 -26.88 -6.44 9.62
CA LYS A 455 -27.45 -5.58 8.56
C LYS A 455 -26.37 -4.96 7.67
N LEU A 456 -25.23 -4.58 8.24
CA LEU A 456 -24.06 -4.12 7.50
C LEU A 456 -23.33 -5.24 6.76
N GLY A 457 -23.63 -6.51 7.01
CA GLY A 457 -22.94 -7.65 6.41
C GLY A 457 -21.60 -7.99 7.06
N TYR A 458 -21.34 -7.52 8.29
CA TYR A 458 -20.15 -7.94 9.07
C TYR A 458 -20.31 -9.34 9.64
N LEU A 459 -21.56 -9.75 9.82
CA LEU A 459 -22.00 -11.04 10.33
C LEU A 459 -23.12 -11.58 9.43
N THR A 460 -23.25 -12.90 9.39
CA THR A 460 -24.32 -13.60 8.68
C THR A 460 -25.52 -13.90 9.59
N GLY A 461 -25.33 -13.81 10.91
CA GLY A 461 -26.30 -14.21 11.93
C GLY A 461 -26.22 -15.70 12.30
N GLN A 462 -25.22 -16.41 11.77
CA GLN A 462 -24.95 -17.83 12.03
C GLN A 462 -23.61 -18.06 12.75
N GLU A 463 -22.95 -16.98 13.15
CA GLU A 463 -21.69 -17.01 13.88
C GLU A 463 -21.86 -17.58 15.30
N SER A 464 -20.78 -18.15 15.85
CA SER A 464 -20.76 -18.58 17.25
C SER A 464 -20.80 -17.40 18.22
N GLU A 465 -21.24 -17.64 19.46
CA GLU A 465 -21.24 -16.60 20.52
C GLU A 465 -19.86 -15.98 20.73
N GLU A 466 -18.78 -16.76 20.63
CA GLU A 466 -17.40 -16.25 20.71
C GLU A 466 -17.11 -15.16 19.66
N MET A 467 -17.63 -15.34 18.44
CA MET A 467 -17.47 -14.37 17.35
C MET A 467 -18.38 -13.17 17.52
N LEU A 468 -19.62 -13.36 18.00
CA LEU A 468 -20.53 -12.26 18.34
C LEU A 468 -19.92 -11.37 19.43
N ASP A 469 -19.36 -11.97 20.48
CA ASP A 469 -18.66 -11.24 21.54
C ASP A 469 -17.42 -10.52 21.02
N SER A 470 -16.65 -11.15 20.13
CA SER A 470 -15.49 -10.52 19.50
C SER A 470 -15.87 -9.29 18.66
N GLN A 471 -16.97 -9.40 17.91
CA GLN A 471 -17.54 -8.28 17.17
C GLN A 471 -17.97 -7.16 18.12
N PHE A 472 -18.73 -7.47 19.18
CA PHE A 472 -19.18 -6.47 20.16
C PHE A 472 -18.01 -5.79 20.86
N ARG A 473 -17.01 -6.54 21.35
CA ARG A 473 -15.81 -5.97 22.00
C ARG A 473 -15.04 -5.03 21.08
N THR A 474 -14.96 -5.36 19.78
CA THR A 474 -14.32 -4.49 18.78
C THR A 474 -15.06 -3.17 18.62
N ILE A 475 -16.39 -3.21 18.45
CA ILE A 475 -17.20 -2.00 18.28
C ILE A 475 -17.21 -1.17 19.56
N ARG A 476 -17.29 -1.81 20.73
CA ARG A 476 -17.21 -1.17 22.05
C ARG A 476 -15.87 -0.48 22.32
N ALA A 477 -14.77 -1.03 21.80
CA ALA A 477 -13.46 -0.40 21.87
C ALA A 477 -13.40 0.84 20.97
N LEU A 478 -13.88 0.73 19.72
CA LEU A 478 -13.93 1.84 18.77
C LEU A 478 -14.86 2.98 19.21
N SER A 479 -15.92 2.67 19.94
CA SER A 479 -16.88 3.66 20.46
C SER A 479 -16.41 4.37 21.73
N GLU A 480 -15.31 3.93 22.37
CA GLU A 480 -14.85 4.47 23.65
C GLU A 480 -14.72 5.99 23.71
N PRO A 481 -14.11 6.68 22.71
CA PRO A 481 -13.96 8.14 22.78
C PRO A 481 -15.30 8.87 22.91
N PHE A 482 -16.36 8.32 22.34
CA PHE A 482 -17.70 8.90 22.33
C PHE A 482 -18.55 8.49 23.54
N ARG A 483 -18.16 7.41 24.22
CA ARG A 483 -18.88 6.78 25.32
C ARG A 483 -18.41 7.25 26.70
N THR A 484 -17.10 7.47 26.85
CA THR A 484 -16.51 7.69 28.18
C THR A 484 -17.02 8.98 28.83
N THR A 485 -17.19 8.95 30.16
CA THR A 485 -17.54 10.13 30.96
C THR A 485 -16.36 11.07 31.16
N GLN A 486 -15.13 10.58 31.01
CA GLN A 486 -13.92 11.41 31.10
C GLN A 486 -13.68 12.11 29.76
N GLN A 487 -14.18 13.34 29.64
CA GLN A 487 -13.96 14.24 28.51
C GLN A 487 -13.15 15.47 28.96
N PRO A 488 -12.32 16.07 28.09
CA PRO A 488 -11.97 15.62 26.74
C PRO A 488 -11.21 14.28 26.74
N TYR A 489 -11.43 13.45 25.71
CA TYR A 489 -10.73 12.17 25.56
C TYR A 489 -9.26 12.42 25.20
N ASP A 490 -8.35 11.85 26.01
CA ASP A 490 -6.91 11.93 25.77
C ASP A 490 -6.45 10.81 24.84
N PHE A 491 -6.14 11.17 23.59
CA PHE A 491 -5.67 10.22 22.59
C PHE A 491 -4.23 9.75 22.83
N SER A 492 -3.43 10.42 23.65
CA SER A 492 -2.05 10.01 23.93
C SER A 492 -1.97 8.70 24.71
N GLN A 493 -3.02 8.36 25.48
CA GLN A 493 -3.11 7.16 26.31
C GLN A 493 -4.07 6.10 25.75
N GLN A 494 -4.51 6.24 24.49
CA GLN A 494 -5.52 5.34 23.92
C GLN A 494 -4.98 3.90 23.76
N THR A 495 -5.81 2.92 24.09
CA THR A 495 -5.54 1.47 23.89
C THR A 495 -6.54 0.83 22.91
N ILE A 496 -7.26 1.65 22.14
CA ILE A 496 -8.28 1.21 21.19
C ILE A 496 -7.67 0.28 20.15
N THR A 497 -6.56 0.70 19.54
CA THR A 497 -5.90 -0.07 18.48
C THR A 497 -5.43 -1.44 18.98
N ASP A 498 -4.90 -1.51 20.20
CA ASP A 498 -4.45 -2.77 20.81
C ASP A 498 -5.61 -3.72 21.11
N ARG A 499 -6.72 -3.19 21.64
CA ARG A 499 -7.93 -3.99 21.92
C ARG A 499 -8.58 -4.51 20.64
N VAL A 500 -8.69 -3.68 19.60
CA VAL A 500 -9.19 -4.13 18.29
C VAL A 500 -8.26 -5.20 17.70
N ARG A 501 -6.94 -5.04 17.85
CA ARG A 501 -5.96 -6.02 17.38
C ARG A 501 -6.11 -7.36 18.08
N ALA A 502 -6.36 -7.37 19.39
CA ALA A 502 -6.55 -8.59 20.17
C ALA A 502 -7.71 -9.46 19.65
N GLU A 503 -8.70 -8.86 19.00
CA GLU A 503 -9.85 -9.56 18.42
C GLU A 503 -9.60 -10.12 17.01
N ILE A 504 -8.58 -9.63 16.28
CA ILE A 504 -8.30 -10.06 14.89
C ILE A 504 -8.16 -11.59 14.74
N PRO A 505 -7.42 -12.32 15.60
CA PRO A 505 -7.29 -13.78 15.47
C PRO A 505 -8.65 -14.50 15.54
N THR A 506 -9.52 -14.06 16.45
CA THR A 506 -10.88 -14.58 16.61
C THR A 506 -11.70 -14.31 15.36
N MET A 507 -11.67 -13.07 14.86
CA MET A 507 -12.37 -12.68 13.63
C MET A 507 -11.90 -13.48 12.40
N VAL A 508 -10.59 -13.70 12.26
CA VAL A 508 -10.03 -14.48 11.14
C VAL A 508 -10.47 -15.94 11.20
N ARG A 509 -10.57 -16.52 12.41
CA ARG A 509 -10.93 -17.93 12.59
C ARG A 509 -12.43 -18.19 12.47
N LEU A 510 -13.26 -17.29 13.01
CA LEU A 510 -14.67 -17.58 13.28
C LEU A 510 -15.66 -16.77 12.43
N ARG A 511 -15.23 -15.71 11.75
CA ARG A 511 -16.14 -14.92 10.91
C ARG A 511 -16.48 -15.72 9.64
N LEU A 512 -17.78 -15.87 9.36
CA LEU A 512 -18.28 -16.69 8.25
C LEU A 512 -18.34 -15.95 6.91
N THR A 513 -18.31 -14.61 6.94
CA THR A 513 -18.34 -13.76 5.75
C THR A 513 -17.20 -12.73 5.79
N PRO A 514 -16.57 -12.38 4.65
CA PRO A 514 -15.74 -11.20 4.60
C PRO A 514 -16.60 -9.93 4.80
N PRO A 515 -16.08 -8.90 5.49
CA PRO A 515 -16.71 -7.59 5.53
C PRO A 515 -16.97 -7.00 4.14
N PRO A 516 -17.94 -6.06 4.00
CA PRO A 516 -18.11 -5.25 2.80
C PRO A 516 -16.83 -4.52 2.40
N VAL A 517 -16.71 -4.21 1.10
CA VAL A 517 -15.50 -3.57 0.56
C VAL A 517 -15.33 -2.16 1.14
N GLU A 518 -16.44 -1.46 1.28
CA GLU A 518 -16.59 -0.11 1.80
C GLU A 518 -16.05 0.03 3.23
N THR A 519 -16.20 -1.02 4.03
CA THR A 519 -15.77 -1.09 5.43
C THR A 519 -14.26 -1.10 5.58
N TYR A 520 -13.52 -1.74 4.67
CA TYR A 520 -12.07 -1.77 4.75
C TYR A 520 -11.48 -0.37 4.65
N SER A 521 -11.92 0.41 3.67
CA SER A 521 -11.44 1.78 3.46
C SER A 521 -11.92 2.72 4.58
N LEU A 522 -13.16 2.57 5.06
CA LEU A 522 -13.71 3.39 6.14
C LEU A 522 -12.98 3.15 7.47
N ASN A 523 -12.86 1.90 7.90
CA ASN A 523 -12.18 1.57 9.16
C ASN A 523 -10.71 1.98 9.10
N ARG A 524 -10.06 1.81 7.94
CA ARG A 524 -8.68 2.27 7.72
C ARG A 524 -8.53 3.77 7.95
N LYS A 525 -9.44 4.58 7.41
CA LYS A 525 -9.43 6.04 7.59
C LYS A 525 -9.66 6.41 9.05
N LEU A 526 -10.68 5.87 9.71
CA LEU A 526 -10.94 6.14 11.13
C LEU A 526 -9.77 5.77 12.05
N SER A 527 -9.21 4.56 11.90
CA SER A 527 -8.04 4.15 12.66
C SER A 527 -6.86 5.08 12.43
N GLY A 528 -6.62 5.48 11.18
CA GLY A 528 -5.56 6.42 10.84
C GLY A 528 -5.74 7.81 11.44
N MET A 529 -6.98 8.29 11.60
CA MET A 529 -7.27 9.57 12.27
C MET A 529 -7.12 9.47 13.80
N PHE A 530 -7.50 8.34 14.41
CA PHE A 530 -7.26 8.13 15.85
C PHE A 530 -5.76 8.06 16.16
N LEU A 531 -4.98 7.37 15.32
CA LEU A 531 -3.53 7.33 15.43
C LEU A 531 -2.90 8.71 15.22
N LEU A 532 -3.44 9.53 14.30
CA LEU A 532 -3.02 10.92 14.15
C LEU A 532 -3.24 11.71 15.43
N CYS A 533 -4.45 11.66 15.99
CA CYS A 533 -4.79 12.34 17.24
C CYS A 533 -3.89 11.88 18.39
N SER A 534 -3.57 10.58 18.44
CA SER A 534 -2.65 10.00 19.42
C SER A 534 -1.23 10.55 19.27
N ARG A 535 -0.70 10.57 18.04
CA ARG A 535 0.62 11.13 17.73
C ARG A 535 0.73 12.63 18.02
N LEU A 536 -0.35 13.37 17.77
CA LEU A 536 -0.44 14.80 18.05
C LEU A 536 -0.64 15.09 19.54
N GLY A 537 -0.97 14.09 20.36
CA GLY A 537 -1.27 14.25 21.78
C GLY A 537 -2.55 15.05 22.03
N CYS A 538 -3.56 14.83 21.19
CA CYS A 538 -4.80 15.59 21.25
C CYS A 538 -5.68 15.18 22.43
N GLN A 539 -6.38 16.18 22.97
CA GLN A 539 -7.47 16.05 23.93
C GLN A 539 -8.71 16.67 23.31
N ILE A 540 -9.67 15.82 22.93
CA ILE A 540 -10.86 16.21 22.16
C ILE A 540 -12.11 15.71 22.86
N ASP A 541 -13.10 16.59 23.05
CA ASP A 541 -14.44 16.21 23.47
C ASP A 541 -15.17 15.50 22.32
N CYS A 542 -14.92 14.19 22.21
CA CYS A 542 -15.43 13.37 21.12
C CYS A 542 -16.94 13.15 21.26
N LYS A 543 -17.44 13.11 22.49
CA LYS A 543 -18.88 12.96 22.75
C LYS A 543 -19.65 14.15 22.17
N LYS A 544 -19.25 15.37 22.54
CA LYS A 544 -19.86 16.59 22.01
C LYS A 544 -19.72 16.68 20.49
N LEU A 545 -18.53 16.37 19.96
CA LEU A 545 -18.29 16.32 18.52
C LEU A 545 -19.30 15.43 17.77
N LEU A 546 -19.51 14.20 18.26
CA LEU A 546 -20.45 13.28 17.62
C LEU A 546 -21.91 13.75 17.76
N GLU A 547 -22.30 14.26 18.94
CA GLU A 547 -23.64 14.80 19.18
C GLU A 547 -23.96 15.97 18.24
N ASP A 548 -23.03 16.90 18.08
CA ASP A 548 -23.16 18.06 17.19
C ASP A 548 -23.34 17.63 15.74
N LEU A 549 -22.49 16.73 15.24
CA LEU A 549 -22.55 16.24 13.86
C LEU A 549 -23.82 15.46 13.56
N LEU A 550 -24.31 14.66 14.53
CA LEU A 550 -25.57 13.92 14.39
C LEU A 550 -26.79 14.86 14.42
N ARG A 551 -26.74 15.92 15.23
CA ARG A 551 -27.77 16.97 15.26
C ARG A 551 -27.83 17.73 13.94
N GLU A 552 -26.69 18.17 13.42
CA GLU A 552 -26.59 18.83 12.12
C GLU A 552 -27.08 17.95 10.97
N ARG A 553 -26.78 16.65 11.03
CA ARG A 553 -27.27 15.69 10.05
C ARG A 553 -28.80 15.59 10.07
N LYS A 554 -29.41 15.58 11.27
CA LYS A 554 -30.87 15.49 11.43
C LYS A 554 -31.58 16.76 10.99
N SER A 555 -31.01 17.94 11.27
CA SER A 555 -31.58 19.23 10.85
C SER A 555 -31.35 19.53 9.38
N GLY A 556 -30.36 18.89 8.74
CA GLY A 556 -29.91 19.24 7.39
C GLY A 556 -29.11 20.54 7.35
N SER A 557 -28.76 21.14 8.50
CA SER A 557 -28.07 22.44 8.54
C SER A 557 -26.66 22.40 7.93
N TRP A 558 -26.09 21.21 7.76
CA TRP A 558 -24.81 21.02 7.09
C TRP A 558 -24.84 21.36 5.58
N THR A 559 -26.01 21.33 4.93
CA THR A 559 -26.18 21.77 3.53
C THR A 559 -26.44 23.27 3.41
N SER A 560 -26.81 23.94 4.50
CA SER A 560 -27.21 25.36 4.47
C SER A 560 -26.03 26.32 4.40
N GLN A 561 -24.79 25.82 4.38
CA GLN A 561 -23.58 26.58 4.01
C GLN A 561 -23.24 26.45 2.51
N THR A 562 -24.08 25.75 1.75
CA THR A 562 -24.02 25.58 0.30
C THR A 562 -25.34 26.01 -0.32
N VAL A 563 -25.56 27.32 -0.40
CA VAL A 563 -26.42 27.96 -1.41
C VAL A 563 -25.62 29.06 -2.08
#